data_AF-A0A7S0VW09-F1
#
_entry.id   AF-A0A7S0VW09-F1
#
_cell.length_a   1.000
_cell.length_b   1.000
_cell.length_c   1.000
_cell.angle_alpha   90.00
_cell.angle_beta   90.00
_cell.angle_gamma   90.00
#
_symmetry.space_group_name_H-M   'P 1'
#
loop_
_entity.id
_entity.type
_entity.pdbx_description
1 polymer ?
#
loop_
_entity_poly.entity_id
_entity_poly.type
_entity_poly.pdbx_seq_one_letter_code
_entity_poly.pdbx_strand_id
1 'polypeptide(L)'
;VQPSTFITHVAVLTQPSDGTAGRPLPRQPVVAAMDAGGNVMTTYTQPVSVKLNRGDLDSVGMVGTRTVTFRAGVGTFLDLRIDRAGCCLHLVFEVAFGLFRGFSEGFC
;
A
#
# COMPACT_ATOMS: atom_id res chain seq x y z
N VAL A 1 -20.42 20.23 11.34
CA VAL A 1 -19.62 19.07 10.90
C VAL A 1 -18.23 19.20 11.49
N GLN A 2 -17.82 18.32 12.40
CA GLN A 2 -16.45 18.37 12.94
C GLN A 2 -15.47 18.05 11.81
N PRO A 3 -14.39 18.83 11.61
CA PRO A 3 -13.35 18.43 10.68
C PRO A 3 -12.75 17.12 11.19
N SER A 4 -12.77 16.07 10.37
CA SER A 4 -12.13 14.81 10.72
C SER A 4 -10.61 15.04 10.77
N THR A 5 -10.07 15.14 11.98
CA THR A 5 -8.65 15.41 12.23
C THR A 5 -7.78 14.15 12.21
N PHE A 6 -8.34 13.00 11.83
CA PHE A 6 -7.65 11.71 11.85
C PHE A 6 -8.00 10.89 10.62
N ILE A 7 -7.00 10.17 10.12
CA ILE A 7 -7.18 9.11 9.13
C ILE A 7 -8.09 8.01 9.71
N THR A 8 -8.98 7.47 8.89
CA THR A 8 -9.87 6.36 9.25
C THR A 8 -9.62 5.10 8.42
N HIS A 9 -9.03 5.25 7.23
CA HIS A 9 -8.68 4.12 6.38
C HIS A 9 -7.60 4.52 5.37
N VAL A 10 -6.99 3.50 4.78
CA VAL A 10 -6.03 3.64 3.68
C VAL A 10 -6.70 3.15 2.41
N ALA A 11 -6.84 4.02 1.42
CA ALA A 11 -7.36 3.66 0.11
C ALA A 11 -6.22 3.40 -0.86
N VAL A 12 -6.37 2.39 -1.72
CA VAL A 12 -5.44 2.14 -2.83
C VAL A 12 -5.94 2.92 -4.04
N LEU A 13 -5.25 4.01 -4.39
CA LEU A 13 -5.57 4.86 -5.54
C LEU A 13 -5.11 4.25 -6.86
N THR A 14 -4.01 3.50 -6.83
CA THR A 14 -3.48 2.79 -8.00
C THR A 14 -3.15 1.38 -7.57
N GLN A 15 -3.77 0.41 -8.23
CA GLN A 15 -3.51 -1.00 -7.98
C GLN A 15 -2.14 -1.41 -8.56
N PRO A 16 -1.42 -2.34 -7.91
CA PRO A 16 -0.32 -3.02 -8.56
C PRO A 16 -0.84 -3.80 -9.77
N SER A 17 -0.02 -3.96 -10.80
CA SER A 17 -0.34 -4.84 -11.93
C SER A 17 0.35 -6.19 -11.79
N ASP A 18 -0.06 -7.13 -12.63
CA ASP A 18 0.71 -8.34 -12.89
C ASP A 18 2.14 -8.01 -13.36
N GLY A 19 3.05 -8.95 -13.12
CA GLY A 19 4.47 -8.74 -13.41
C GLY A 19 5.25 -10.03 -13.64
N THR A 20 6.54 -9.86 -13.92
CA THR A 20 7.48 -10.99 -13.98
C THR A 20 8.26 -11.04 -12.69
N ALA A 21 8.35 -12.24 -12.11
CA ALA A 21 9.14 -12.43 -10.90
C ALA A 21 10.58 -11.96 -11.10
N GLY A 22 11.13 -11.24 -10.12
CA GLY A 22 12.49 -10.68 -10.18
C GLY A 22 12.58 -9.32 -10.89
N ARG A 23 11.48 -8.79 -11.44
CA ARG A 23 11.41 -7.46 -12.06
C ARG A 23 10.49 -6.52 -11.26
N PRO A 24 10.75 -5.20 -11.26
CA PRO A 24 9.81 -4.23 -10.75
C PRO A 24 8.43 -4.38 -11.39
N LEU A 25 7.38 -4.22 -10.59
CA LEU A 25 6.01 -4.22 -11.10
C LEU A 25 5.83 -3.08 -12.12
N PRO A 26 5.26 -3.35 -13.31
CA PRO A 26 5.03 -2.33 -14.34
C PRO A 26 4.16 -1.17 -13.84
N ARG A 27 3.12 -1.48 -13.05
CA ARG A 27 2.33 -0.49 -12.32
C ARG A 27 2.61 -0.61 -10.84
N GLN A 28 3.16 0.45 -10.27
CA GLN A 28 3.44 0.54 -8.84
C GLN A 28 2.20 1.04 -8.09
N PRO A 29 1.96 0.55 -6.87
CA PRO A 29 0.79 0.96 -6.11
C PRO A 29 0.95 2.38 -5.54
N VAL A 30 -0.18 3.07 -5.45
CA VAL A 30 -0.31 4.38 -4.80
C VAL A 30 -1.43 4.28 -3.80
N VAL A 31 -1.20 4.80 -2.59
CA VAL A 31 -2.17 4.80 -1.51
C VAL A 31 -2.46 6.21 -1.02
N ALA A 32 -3.66 6.43 -0.49
CA ALA A 32 -4.07 7.66 0.15
C ALA A 32 -4.58 7.41 1.56
N ALA A 33 -4.19 8.30 2.47
CA ALA A 33 -4.77 8.41 3.79
C ALA A 33 -6.11 9.14 3.69
N MET A 34 -7.21 8.46 4.01
CA MET A 34 -8.55 9.04 3.92
C MET A 34 -9.19 9.23 5.30
N ASP A 35 -10.01 10.28 5.40
CA ASP A 35 -10.82 10.57 6.58
C ASP A 35 -12.19 9.85 6.53
N ALA A 36 -13.03 10.03 7.56
CA ALA A 36 -14.37 9.44 7.62
C ALA A 36 -15.32 9.95 6.52
N GLY A 37 -15.03 11.12 5.95
CA GLY A 37 -15.79 11.74 4.87
C GLY A 37 -15.32 11.32 3.47
N GLY A 38 -14.29 10.46 3.36
CA GLY A 38 -13.71 10.05 2.09
C GLY A 38 -12.76 11.08 1.47
N ASN A 39 -12.32 12.09 2.24
CA ASN A 39 -11.35 13.08 1.77
C ASN A 39 -9.93 12.62 2.04
N VAL A 40 -9.00 12.95 1.13
CA VAL A 40 -7.58 12.73 1.34
C VAL A 40 -7.07 13.69 2.41
N MET A 41 -6.50 13.13 3.47
CA MET A 41 -5.96 13.90 4.58
C MET A 41 -4.56 14.42 4.22
N THR A 42 -4.50 15.61 3.62
CA THR A 42 -3.24 16.17 3.09
C THR A 42 -2.20 16.50 4.16
N THR A 43 -2.62 16.68 5.41
CA THR A 43 -1.73 16.90 6.55
C THR A 43 -1.12 15.61 7.11
N TYR A 44 -1.51 14.44 6.58
CA TYR A 44 -0.98 13.15 7.02
C TYR A 44 0.40 12.90 6.39
N THR A 45 1.41 12.78 7.25
CA THR A 45 2.83 12.58 6.87
C THR A 45 3.46 11.36 7.54
N GLN A 46 2.65 10.42 8.02
CA GLN A 46 3.15 9.23 8.71
C GLN A 46 3.68 8.19 7.70
N PRO A 47 4.48 7.21 8.14
CA PRO A 47 4.90 6.11 7.28
C PRO A 47 3.76 5.11 7.02
N VAL A 48 3.73 4.58 5.80
CA VAL A 48 2.94 3.41 5.40
C VAL A 48 3.88 2.30 4.98
N SER A 49 3.64 1.11 5.52
CA SER A 49 4.37 -0.11 5.17
C SER A 49 3.51 -0.98 4.29
N VAL A 50 4.11 -1.63 3.30
CA VAL A 50 3.45 -2.63 2.45
C VAL A 50 3.99 -4.02 2.77
N LYS A 51 3.07 -4.97 2.82
CA LYS A 51 3.34 -6.40 2.99
C LYS A 51 2.60 -7.18 1.93
N LEU A 52 3.19 -8.28 1.51
CA LEU A 52 2.53 -9.26 0.66
C LEU A 52 1.72 -10.20 1.55
N ASN A 53 0.42 -10.31 1.33
CA ASN A 53 -0.45 -11.26 2.03
C ASN A 53 -0.72 -12.47 1.15
N ARG A 54 0.08 -13.52 1.33
CA ARG A 54 -0.16 -14.87 0.83
C ARG A 54 0.32 -15.81 1.94
N GLY A 55 -0.57 -16.66 2.45
CA GLY A 55 -0.31 -17.54 3.60
C GLY A 55 1.11 -18.11 3.62
N ASP A 56 1.76 -18.03 4.79
CA ASP A 56 3.12 -18.48 5.13
C ASP A 56 4.28 -17.90 4.27
N LEU A 57 4.01 -17.11 3.24
CA LEU A 57 4.98 -16.35 2.46
C LEU A 57 5.15 -14.95 3.04
N ASP A 58 5.32 -14.88 4.36
CA ASP A 58 5.63 -13.65 5.06
C ASP A 58 6.93 -13.08 4.49
N SER A 59 6.81 -12.02 3.69
CA SER A 59 7.89 -11.10 3.29
C SER A 59 9.01 -11.60 2.38
N VAL A 60 9.24 -12.91 2.20
CA VAL A 60 10.42 -13.44 1.47
C VAL A 60 10.39 -13.14 -0.02
N GLY A 61 9.21 -12.98 -0.60
CA GLY A 61 9.04 -12.71 -2.03
C GLY A 61 9.08 -11.23 -2.41
N MET A 62 9.01 -10.28 -1.47
CA MET A 62 8.81 -8.86 -1.81
C MET A 62 10.06 -8.03 -1.53
N VAL A 63 10.56 -7.36 -2.56
CA VAL A 63 11.79 -6.56 -2.53
C VAL A 63 11.52 -5.13 -3.03
N GLY A 64 12.36 -4.19 -2.62
CA GLY A 64 12.21 -2.75 -2.89
C GLY A 64 11.89 -1.94 -1.64
N THR A 65 11.47 -0.70 -1.83
CA THR A 65 11.12 0.24 -0.76
C THR A 65 9.74 -0.08 -0.21
N ARG A 66 9.70 -0.91 0.84
CA ARG A 66 8.46 -1.41 1.45
C ARG A 66 7.84 -0.48 2.47
N THR A 67 8.51 0.62 2.81
CA THR A 67 7.96 1.67 3.67
C THR A 67 8.19 3.01 3.02
N VAL A 68 7.11 3.76 2.81
CA VAL A 68 7.17 5.12 2.27
C VAL A 68 6.45 6.08 3.21
N THR A 69 6.88 7.34 3.23
CA THR A 69 6.21 8.38 3.99
C THR A 69 5.15 9.04 3.13
N PHE A 70 3.94 9.24 3.69
CA PHE A 70 2.91 10.00 3.00
C PHE A 70 3.37 11.46 2.74
N ARG A 71 3.12 11.94 1.52
CA ARG A 71 3.31 13.34 1.12
C ARG A 71 1.96 13.88 0.66
N ALA A 72 1.48 14.95 1.29
CA ALA A 72 0.14 15.47 1.05
C ALA A 72 -0.95 14.39 1.18
N GLY A 73 -0.81 13.46 2.14
CA GLY A 73 -1.75 12.34 2.32
C GLY A 73 -1.65 11.23 1.26
N VAL A 74 -0.67 11.28 0.35
CA VAL A 74 -0.44 10.25 -0.69
C VAL A 74 0.91 9.55 -0.51
N GLY A 75 0.89 8.21 -0.49
CA GLY A 75 2.06 7.34 -0.39
C GLY A 75 2.29 6.65 -1.72
N THR A 76 3.43 6.93 -2.35
CA THR A 76 3.78 6.39 -3.67
C THR A 76 4.92 5.40 -3.53
N PHE A 77 4.68 4.17 -3.98
CA PHE A 77 5.72 3.17 -4.13
C PHE A 77 6.28 3.23 -5.55
N LEU A 78 7.58 2.96 -5.72
CA LEU A 78 8.27 3.18 -7.01
C LEU A 78 9.06 1.98 -7.51
N ASP A 79 9.43 1.06 -6.62
CA ASP A 79 10.42 0.02 -6.88
C ASP A 79 10.01 -1.33 -6.28
N LEU A 80 8.72 -1.53 -5.99
CA LEU A 80 8.24 -2.82 -5.50
C LEU A 80 8.39 -3.86 -6.58
N ARG A 81 9.00 -4.99 -6.19
CA ARG A 81 9.12 -6.18 -7.01
C ARG A 81 8.77 -7.41 -6.20
N ILE A 82 8.27 -8.42 -6.90
CA ILE A 82 8.04 -9.73 -6.33
C ILE A 82 9.08 -10.68 -6.94
N ASP A 83 10.00 -11.22 -6.15
CA ASP A 83 11.07 -12.12 -6.61
C ASP A 83 10.60 -13.59 -6.71
N ARG A 84 9.35 -13.88 -6.30
CA ARG A 84 8.75 -15.21 -6.37
C ARG A 84 7.44 -15.18 -7.16
N ALA A 85 7.36 -15.97 -8.23
CA ALA A 85 6.11 -16.11 -8.98
C ALA A 85 5.00 -16.69 -8.08
N GLY A 86 3.79 -16.15 -8.22
CA GLY A 86 2.61 -16.65 -7.51
C GLY A 86 1.36 -15.97 -8.05
N CYS A 87 0.25 -16.69 -8.09
CA CYS A 87 -1.05 -16.13 -8.46
C CYS A 87 -1.83 -15.67 -7.22
N CYS A 88 -2.80 -14.80 -7.47
CA CYS A 88 -3.73 -14.28 -6.45
C CYS A 88 -3.00 -13.59 -5.29
N LEU A 89 -1.94 -12.86 -5.61
CA LEU A 89 -1.18 -12.05 -4.68
C LEU A 89 -1.99 -10.81 -4.32
N HIS A 90 -1.99 -10.43 -3.04
CA HIS A 90 -2.55 -9.15 -2.60
C HIS A 90 -1.55 -8.44 -1.70
N LEU A 91 -1.45 -7.12 -1.86
CA LEU A 91 -0.69 -6.23 -1.00
C LEU A 91 -1.58 -5.71 0.12
N VAL A 92 -1.03 -5.67 1.32
CA VAL A 92 -1.62 -5.06 2.51
C VAL A 92 -0.78 -3.85 2.87
N PHE A 93 -1.41 -2.69 2.91
CA PHE A 93 -0.81 -1.42 3.29
C PHE A 93 -1.21 -1.11 4.72
N GLU A 94 -0.24 -0.99 5.61
CA GLU A 94 -0.44 -0.79 7.05
C GLU A 94 0.20 0.52 7.49
N VAL A 95 -0.53 1.31 8.27
CA VAL A 95 0.01 2.49 8.96
C VAL A 95 0.24 2.19 10.44
N ALA A 96 1.34 2.71 10.99
CA ALA A 96 1.84 2.33 12.31
C ALA A 96 0.92 2.75 13.49
N PHE A 97 0.13 3.80 13.33
CA PHE A 97 -0.78 4.31 14.36
C PHE A 97 -2.23 4.08 13.93
N GLY A 98 -2.92 3.14 14.59
CA GLY A 98 -4.35 2.90 14.41
C GLY A 98 -4.75 1.63 13.62
N LEU A 99 -3.78 0.82 13.18
CA LEU A 99 -4.05 -0.45 12.50
C LEU A 99 -4.94 -0.33 11.26
N PHE A 100 -4.97 0.85 10.63
CA PHE A 100 -5.71 1.06 9.39
C PHE A 100 -5.01 0.34 8.24
N ARG A 101 -5.78 -0.46 7.50
CA ARG A 101 -5.28 -1.31 6.43
C ARG A 101 -5.93 -0.95 5.10
N GLY A 102 -5.12 -0.87 4.05
CA GLY A 102 -5.58 -0.88 2.67
C GLY A 102 -5.24 -2.22 2.02
N PHE A 103 -6.11 -2.72 1.16
CA PHE A 103 -5.90 -3.97 0.43
C PHE A 103 -5.85 -3.67 -1.07
N SER A 104 -4.86 -4.23 -1.76
CA SER A 104 -4.89 -4.25 -3.22
C SER A 104 -5.93 -5.26 -3.74
N GLU A 105 -6.25 -5.16 -5.02
CA GLU A 105 -6.84 -6.27 -5.77
C GLU A 105 -5.79 -7.38 -6.00
N GLY A 106 -6.28 -8.53 -6.46
CA GLY A 106 -5.45 -9.71 -6.71
C GLY A 106 -4.68 -9.55 -8.00
N PHE A 107 -3.38 -9.86 -7.97
CA PHE A 107 -2.50 -9.83 -9.14
C PHE A 107 -1.63 -11.11 -9.20
N CYS A 108 -1.02 -11.37 -10.34
CA CYS A 108 -0.23 -12.58 -10.63
C CYS A 108 1.20 -12.27 -11.09
#